data_AF-A0A960UZN0-F1
#
_entry.id   AF-A0A960UZN0-F1
#
_cell.length_a   1.000
_cell.length_b   1.000
_cell.length_c   1.000
_cell.angle_alpha   90.00
_cell.angle_beta   90.00
_cell.angle_gamma   90.00
#
_symmetry.space_group_name_H-M   'P 1'
#
loop_
_entity.id
_entity.type
_entity.pdbx_description
1 polymer ?
#
loop_
_entity_poly.entity_id
_entity_poly.type
_entity_poly.pdbx_seq_one_letter_code
_entity_poly.pdbx_strand_id
1 'polypeptide(L)'
;MNSNSIFIRAAWILVFTAAVGTVKLRGQEAEPYHVQTVTVSGSRIVNLDSSAVNDRADQQNHTWWFTFKKLTVSSATAEALKGGTSIDKPGLDWQAALIPGNVYKTKEGPDTVWLKKVFYLDSDRDHKAALSLHLGRITDRDIVYLNGQEIGRTGQWDTKIPQAYDKDRIYDIPEGILRYKADNVILIHAQTIFKSEIGPVTGVTEIGPSSRIWAKHYNRNYIEVLFLMLYAAVAGYFLFLFIRQLKSKENLFFGVFTMLLIIYQFCRTQIKYELGFDLLTMKRAEYFALFFFFFSFYFFLRSFFGLPVNKIILF
;
A
#
# COMPACT_ATOMS: atom_id res chain seq x y z
N MET A 1 15.27 -63.72 4.63
CA MET A 1 15.46 -62.33 4.19
C MET A 1 14.10 -61.72 3.91
N ASN A 2 13.78 -60.67 4.67
CA ASN A 2 12.76 -59.64 4.48
C ASN A 2 11.32 -60.03 4.09
N SER A 3 10.48 -60.25 5.11
CA SER A 3 9.01 -60.16 5.07
C SER A 3 8.50 -59.17 6.13
N ASN A 4 9.10 -57.98 6.22
CA ASN A 4 8.64 -56.90 7.13
C ASN A 4 8.39 -55.56 6.40
N SER A 5 8.35 -55.56 5.05
CA SER A 5 8.07 -54.37 4.24
C SER A 5 6.56 -54.08 4.04
N ILE A 6 5.67 -54.88 4.64
CA ILE A 6 4.21 -54.74 4.49
C ILE A 6 3.57 -53.96 5.65
N PHE A 7 4.19 -53.92 6.83
CA PHE A 7 3.63 -53.23 7.99
C PHE A 7 3.85 -51.71 8.02
N ILE A 8 4.72 -51.15 7.18
CA ILE A 8 4.96 -49.69 7.11
C ILE A 8 4.08 -49.01 6.03
N ARG A 9 3.45 -49.77 5.12
CA ARG A 9 2.53 -49.21 4.11
C ARG A 9 1.05 -49.18 4.54
N ALA A 10 0.68 -49.86 5.62
CA ALA A 10 -0.70 -49.85 6.13
C ALA A 10 -1.02 -48.66 7.06
N ALA A 11 0.00 -47.96 7.59
CA ALA A 11 -0.18 -46.76 8.39
C ALA A 11 -0.44 -45.49 7.56
N TRP A 12 -0.24 -45.53 6.24
CA TRP A 12 -0.40 -44.37 5.35
C TRP A 12 -1.74 -44.32 4.60
N ILE A 13 -2.59 -45.36 4.71
CA ILE A 13 -3.92 -45.38 4.05
C ILE A 13 -5.07 -45.17 5.05
N LEU A 14 -4.83 -45.30 6.36
CA LEU A 14 -5.85 -45.11 7.41
C LEU A 14 -5.93 -43.67 7.96
N VAL A 15 -5.06 -42.75 7.53
CA VAL A 15 -5.15 -41.32 7.87
C VAL A 15 -5.98 -40.52 6.85
N PHE A 16 -6.39 -41.14 5.73
CA PHE A 16 -7.13 -40.45 4.65
C PHE A 16 -8.62 -40.83 4.52
N THR A 17 -9.20 -41.49 5.52
CA THR A 17 -10.62 -41.91 5.53
C THR A 17 -11.34 -41.56 6.84
N ALA A 18 -11.00 -40.42 7.46
CA ALA A 18 -11.75 -39.87 8.58
C ALA A 18 -11.71 -38.33 8.59
N ALA A 19 -12.05 -37.68 7.48
CA ALA A 19 -12.33 -36.25 7.46
C ALA A 19 -13.34 -35.85 6.37
N VAL A 20 -14.20 -36.78 5.93
CA VAL A 20 -15.47 -36.39 5.27
C VAL A 20 -16.52 -36.29 6.37
N GLY A 21 -16.29 -35.34 7.28
CA GLY A 21 -17.36 -34.81 8.09
C GLY A 21 -18.28 -34.09 7.14
N THR A 22 -19.44 -34.68 6.88
CA THR A 22 -20.59 -33.96 6.33
C THR A 22 -20.86 -32.80 7.27
N VAL A 23 -20.32 -31.62 6.94
CA VAL A 23 -20.71 -30.36 7.56
C VAL A 23 -22.17 -30.19 7.17
N LYS A 24 -23.04 -30.68 8.05
CA LYS A 24 -24.44 -30.36 8.09
C LYS A 24 -24.47 -28.84 8.16
N LEU A 25 -24.79 -28.19 7.04
CA LEU A 25 -25.12 -26.76 6.98
C LEU A 25 -26.38 -26.56 7.82
N ARG A 26 -26.20 -26.60 9.14
CA ARG A 26 -27.14 -26.06 10.11
C ARG A 26 -27.03 -24.56 9.89
N GLY A 27 -28.14 -23.94 9.50
CA GLY A 27 -28.22 -22.50 9.31
C GLY A 27 -27.65 -21.80 10.55
N GLN A 28 -26.38 -21.40 10.46
CA GLN A 28 -25.84 -20.34 11.26
C GLN A 28 -26.27 -19.09 10.51
N GLU A 29 -27.23 -18.38 11.08
CA GLU A 29 -27.36 -16.97 10.81
C GLU A 29 -25.97 -16.36 11.02
N ALA A 30 -25.42 -15.75 9.96
CA ALA A 30 -24.11 -15.12 10.05
C ALA A 30 -24.17 -14.10 11.19
N GLU A 31 -23.30 -14.25 12.20
CA GLU A 31 -23.11 -13.27 13.27
C GLU A 31 -23.01 -11.86 12.64
N PRO A 32 -23.72 -10.86 13.19
CA PRO A 32 -23.73 -9.52 12.60
C PRO A 32 -22.32 -8.91 12.64
N TYR A 33 -21.84 -8.42 11.49
CA TYR A 33 -20.58 -7.69 11.44
C TYR A 33 -20.66 -6.44 12.33
N HIS A 34 -19.80 -6.39 13.35
CA HIS A 34 -19.74 -5.29 14.30
C HIS A 34 -19.01 -4.09 13.72
N VAL A 35 -19.59 -2.90 13.90
CA VAL A 35 -18.94 -1.64 13.53
C VAL A 35 -17.72 -1.42 14.45
N GLN A 36 -16.55 -1.20 13.86
CA GLN A 36 -15.33 -0.93 14.62
C GLN A 36 -15.48 0.37 15.43
N THR A 37 -15.24 0.30 16.73
CA THR A 37 -15.13 1.49 17.59
C THR A 37 -13.73 2.08 17.48
N VAL A 38 -13.66 3.35 17.13
CA VAL A 38 -12.43 4.13 16.97
C VAL A 38 -12.39 5.19 18.06
N THR A 39 -11.34 5.16 18.88
CA THR A 39 -11.08 6.20 19.89
C THR A 39 -9.86 7.00 19.48
N VAL A 40 -10.07 8.24 19.07
CA VAL A 40 -9.03 9.22 18.73
C VAL A 40 -8.87 10.19 19.91
N SER A 41 -8.37 9.68 21.04
CA SER A 41 -8.03 10.52 22.19
C SER A 41 -6.53 10.81 22.20
N GLY A 42 -6.19 12.09 22.32
CA GLY A 42 -4.80 12.56 22.39
C GLY A 42 -4.02 12.28 21.12
N SER A 43 -2.99 11.45 21.24
CA SER A 43 -1.92 11.33 20.22
C SER A 43 -1.90 9.97 19.49
N ARG A 44 -3.00 9.20 19.60
CA ARG A 44 -3.10 7.83 19.11
C ARG A 44 -3.53 7.78 17.64
N ILE A 45 -2.87 6.92 16.85
CA ILE A 45 -3.29 6.54 15.50
C ILE A 45 -4.03 5.20 15.61
N VAL A 46 -5.17 5.08 14.94
CA VAL A 46 -6.02 3.88 14.95
C VAL A 46 -6.00 3.25 13.56
N ASN A 47 -5.69 1.94 13.49
CA ASN A 47 -5.76 1.17 12.25
C ASN A 47 -7.21 0.81 11.90
N LEU A 48 -7.54 0.92 10.62
CA LEU A 48 -8.87 0.68 10.05
C LEU A 48 -8.93 -0.60 9.19
N ASP A 49 -7.80 -1.27 8.94
CA ASP A 49 -7.70 -2.48 8.11
C ASP A 49 -8.26 -3.73 8.82
N SER A 50 -8.19 -3.76 10.15
CA SER A 50 -8.72 -4.88 10.97
C SER A 50 -9.04 -4.46 12.41
N SER A 51 -10.06 -5.11 13.00
CA SER A 51 -10.36 -5.04 14.43
C SER A 51 -9.23 -5.68 15.22
N ALA A 52 -8.35 -4.88 15.81
CA ALA A 52 -7.32 -5.39 16.70
C ALA A 52 -7.95 -6.01 17.96
N VAL A 53 -7.99 -7.33 18.08
CA VAL A 53 -7.75 -8.04 19.34
C VAL A 53 -6.99 -9.34 19.02
N ASN A 54 -6.01 -9.64 19.86
CA ASN A 54 -5.02 -10.72 19.80
C ASN A 54 -5.52 -12.11 19.33
N ASP A 55 -4.54 -12.90 18.89
CA ASP A 55 -4.48 -14.35 18.84
C ASP A 55 -5.16 -15.09 17.67
N ARG A 56 -4.29 -15.86 17.02
CA ARG A 56 -4.51 -17.07 16.19
C ARG A 56 -5.92 -17.67 16.30
N ALA A 57 -6.88 -17.18 15.51
CA ALA A 57 -8.04 -17.95 15.03
C ALA A 57 -8.94 -17.16 14.07
N ASP A 58 -8.97 -15.83 14.15
CA ASP A 58 -10.08 -15.07 13.53
C ASP A 58 -9.66 -14.28 12.28
N GLN A 59 -9.42 -15.00 11.18
CA GLN A 59 -9.20 -14.43 9.85
C GLN A 59 -10.49 -13.91 9.18
N GLN A 60 -11.62 -13.79 9.90
CA GLN A 60 -12.95 -13.58 9.30
C GLN A 60 -13.60 -12.21 9.57
N ASN A 61 -13.04 -11.35 10.42
CA ASN A 61 -13.61 -10.02 10.67
C ASN A 61 -13.04 -8.95 9.73
N HIS A 62 -13.47 -9.00 8.48
CA HIS A 62 -13.25 -7.91 7.51
C HIS A 62 -14.20 -6.76 7.83
N THR A 63 -13.70 -5.52 7.76
CA THR A 63 -14.50 -4.32 8.06
C THR A 63 -14.64 -3.38 6.86
N TRP A 64 -14.06 -3.79 5.74
CA TRP A 64 -14.14 -3.09 4.47
C TRP A 64 -15.00 -3.89 3.52
N TRP A 65 -15.74 -3.16 2.70
CA TRP A 65 -16.64 -3.72 1.71
C TRP A 65 -16.34 -3.08 0.37
N PHE A 66 -16.54 -3.82 -0.72
CA PHE A 66 -16.40 -3.28 -2.06
C PHE A 66 -17.57 -3.66 -2.96
N THR A 67 -17.81 -2.83 -3.97
CA THR A 67 -18.75 -3.09 -5.06
C THR A 67 -18.24 -2.45 -6.35
N PHE A 68 -18.60 -3.05 -7.48
CA PHE A 68 -18.33 -2.47 -8.81
C PHE A 68 -19.53 -1.70 -9.36
N LYS A 69 -20.68 -1.77 -8.67
CA LYS A 69 -21.87 -1.03 -9.07
C LYS A 69 -21.63 0.46 -8.91
N LYS A 70 -22.06 1.24 -9.90
CA LYS A 70 -22.03 2.70 -9.79
C LYS A 70 -22.89 3.13 -8.61
N LEU A 71 -22.32 3.99 -7.78
CA LEU A 71 -22.93 4.46 -6.54
C LEU A 71 -23.26 5.96 -6.63
N THR A 72 -24.34 6.36 -5.96
CA THR A 72 -24.56 7.77 -5.62
C THR A 72 -24.13 8.00 -4.18
N VAL A 73 -23.18 8.90 -3.96
CA VAL A 73 -22.52 9.10 -2.66
C VAL A 73 -23.54 9.42 -1.57
N SER A 74 -24.46 10.35 -1.81
CA SER A 74 -25.46 10.79 -0.82
C SER A 74 -26.40 9.68 -0.38
N SER A 75 -26.90 8.85 -1.31
CA SER A 75 -27.80 7.74 -0.97
C SER A 75 -27.06 6.66 -0.20
N ALA A 76 -25.83 6.34 -0.61
CA ALA A 76 -25.02 5.31 0.03
C ALA A 76 -24.60 5.70 1.46
N THR A 77 -24.23 6.97 1.67
CA THR A 77 -23.97 7.49 3.01
C THR A 77 -25.23 7.45 3.86
N ALA A 78 -26.37 7.91 3.36
CA ALA A 78 -27.63 7.89 4.12
C ALA A 78 -28.06 6.47 4.50
N GLU A 79 -27.88 5.50 3.60
CA GLU A 79 -28.14 4.08 3.88
C GLU A 79 -27.20 3.54 4.97
N ALA A 80 -25.90 3.80 4.84
CA ALA A 80 -24.92 3.32 5.80
C ALA A 80 -25.06 3.94 7.20
N LEU A 81 -25.60 5.15 7.32
CA LEU A 81 -25.83 5.83 8.61
C LEU A 81 -27.21 5.53 9.24
N LYS A 82 -28.10 4.81 8.54
CA LYS A 82 -29.41 4.39 9.08
C LYS A 82 -29.33 3.10 9.90
N GLY A 83 -28.35 2.25 9.62
CA GLY A 83 -28.11 1.04 10.40
C GLY A 83 -27.42 1.42 11.69
N GLY A 84 -28.11 1.24 12.83
CA GLY A 84 -27.47 1.38 14.15
C GLY A 84 -26.28 0.43 14.34
N THR A 85 -25.78 0.33 15.57
CA THR A 85 -24.51 -0.28 16.00
C THR A 85 -24.20 -1.73 15.53
N SER A 86 -25.07 -2.42 14.79
CA SER A 86 -24.98 -3.86 14.49
C SER A 86 -25.04 -4.24 13.00
N ILE A 87 -24.80 -3.34 12.05
CA ILE A 87 -24.95 -3.67 10.63
C ILE A 87 -23.80 -3.12 9.77
N ASP A 88 -22.57 -3.58 10.00
CA ASP A 88 -21.55 -3.49 8.95
C ASP A 88 -21.80 -4.55 7.86
N LYS A 89 -23.06 -4.70 7.40
CA LYS A 89 -23.42 -5.52 6.24
C LYS A 89 -24.15 -4.65 5.22
N PRO A 90 -23.48 -4.20 4.14
CA PRO A 90 -24.01 -3.18 3.24
C PRO A 90 -25.19 -3.57 2.31
N GLY A 91 -25.80 -4.75 2.47
CA GLY A 91 -26.70 -5.34 1.47
C GLY A 91 -26.01 -6.33 0.51
N LEU A 92 -26.79 -6.93 -0.40
CA LEU A 92 -26.36 -8.04 -1.28
C LEU A 92 -25.32 -7.66 -2.35
N ASP A 93 -25.26 -6.39 -2.74
CA ASP A 93 -24.39 -5.90 -3.82
C ASP A 93 -22.94 -5.64 -3.40
N TRP A 94 -22.62 -5.88 -2.11
CA TRP A 94 -21.31 -5.64 -1.54
C TRP A 94 -20.61 -6.93 -1.14
N GLN A 95 -19.31 -6.97 -1.38
CA GLN A 95 -18.45 -8.10 -1.05
C GLN A 95 -17.39 -7.64 -0.04
N ALA A 96 -16.95 -8.53 0.84
CA ALA A 96 -15.92 -8.20 1.82
C ALA A 96 -14.57 -7.93 1.13
N ALA A 97 -13.93 -6.82 1.48
CA ALA A 97 -12.59 -6.46 0.99
C ALA A 97 -11.53 -6.80 2.06
N LEU A 98 -10.48 -7.49 1.61
CA LEU A 98 -9.26 -7.67 2.39
C LEU A 98 -8.29 -6.53 2.05
N ILE A 99 -8.08 -5.63 3.00
CA ILE A 99 -7.22 -4.46 2.85
C ILE A 99 -6.10 -4.53 3.91
N PRO A 100 -4.84 -4.19 3.57
CA PRO A 100 -4.34 -3.91 2.21
C PRO A 100 -4.35 -5.17 1.35
N GLY A 101 -4.64 -5.00 0.06
CA GLY A 101 -4.61 -6.10 -0.89
C GLY A 101 -5.44 -5.82 -2.13
N ASN A 102 -5.23 -6.67 -3.15
CA ASN A 102 -6.05 -6.62 -4.34
C ASN A 102 -7.46 -7.15 -4.02
N VAL A 103 -8.47 -6.29 -4.15
CA VAL A 103 -9.85 -6.65 -3.84
C VAL A 103 -10.48 -7.54 -4.93
N TYR A 104 -9.86 -7.65 -6.11
CA TYR A 104 -10.37 -8.47 -7.21
C TYR A 104 -9.28 -9.33 -7.87
N LYS A 105 -9.34 -10.65 -7.65
CA LYS A 105 -8.25 -11.59 -7.98
C LYS A 105 -8.29 -12.16 -9.41
N THR A 106 -8.95 -11.52 -10.36
CA THR A 106 -9.01 -12.03 -11.75
C THR A 106 -8.05 -11.27 -12.67
N LYS A 107 -7.72 -11.86 -13.83
CA LYS A 107 -6.75 -11.28 -14.79
C LYS A 107 -7.27 -10.04 -15.51
N GLU A 108 -8.59 -9.90 -15.65
CA GLU A 108 -9.23 -8.75 -16.29
C GLU A 108 -10.38 -8.23 -15.42
N GLY A 109 -10.02 -7.35 -14.50
CA GLY A 109 -10.97 -6.66 -13.63
C GLY A 109 -11.64 -5.44 -14.24
N PRO A 110 -12.70 -4.94 -13.59
CA PRO A 110 -13.26 -3.63 -13.90
C PRO A 110 -12.24 -2.53 -13.61
N ASP A 111 -12.36 -1.41 -14.31
CA ASP A 111 -11.42 -0.29 -14.16
C ASP A 111 -11.65 0.53 -12.88
N THR A 112 -12.83 0.42 -12.27
CA THR A 112 -13.24 1.20 -11.09
C THR A 112 -13.88 0.33 -10.02
N VAL A 113 -13.66 0.68 -8.76
CA VAL A 113 -14.29 0.04 -7.60
C VAL A 113 -14.71 1.09 -6.57
N TRP A 114 -15.82 0.83 -5.90
CA TRP A 114 -16.22 1.53 -4.70
C TRP A 114 -15.87 0.70 -3.48
N LEU A 115 -15.18 1.29 -2.52
CA LEU A 115 -14.98 0.70 -1.19
C LEU A 115 -15.76 1.48 -0.14
N LYS A 116 -16.19 0.78 0.89
CA LYS A 116 -16.91 1.34 2.04
C LYS A 116 -16.34 0.80 3.33
N LYS A 117 -16.27 1.69 4.32
CA LYS A 117 -15.95 1.38 5.71
C LYS A 117 -16.86 2.18 6.63
N VAL A 118 -17.48 1.49 7.58
CA VAL A 118 -18.23 2.12 8.67
C VAL A 118 -17.41 2.00 9.95
N PHE A 119 -17.36 3.07 10.74
CA PHE A 119 -16.74 3.05 12.06
C PHE A 119 -17.49 3.98 13.02
N TYR A 120 -17.57 3.56 14.29
CA TYR A 120 -18.13 4.36 15.36
C TYR A 120 -17.02 5.19 16.00
N LEU A 121 -17.17 6.51 16.04
CA LEU A 121 -16.17 7.38 16.66
C LEU A 121 -16.51 7.59 18.14
N ASP A 122 -15.88 6.81 19.01
CA ASP A 122 -16.02 6.96 20.46
C ASP A 122 -14.98 7.92 21.01
N SER A 123 -15.16 9.22 20.75
CA SER A 123 -14.30 10.28 21.26
C SER A 123 -15.09 11.56 21.40
N ASP A 124 -14.65 12.41 22.33
CA ASP A 124 -15.15 13.77 22.42
C ASP A 124 -14.39 14.66 21.42
N ARG A 125 -15.03 15.75 20.99
CA ARG A 125 -14.42 16.67 20.04
C ARG A 125 -13.26 17.41 20.68
N ASP A 126 -12.05 17.15 20.21
CA ASP A 126 -10.89 17.98 20.50
C ASP A 126 -10.73 19.04 19.39
N HIS A 127 -11.13 20.27 19.70
CA HIS A 127 -11.02 21.40 18.78
C HIS A 127 -9.58 21.81 18.44
N LYS A 128 -8.57 21.27 19.14
CA LYS A 128 -7.16 21.60 18.90
C LYS A 128 -6.45 20.55 18.05
N ALA A 129 -7.07 19.39 17.80
CA ALA A 129 -6.47 18.30 17.06
C ALA A 129 -7.13 18.16 15.67
N ALA A 130 -6.41 18.62 14.64
CA ALA A 130 -6.73 18.23 13.27
C ALA A 130 -6.54 16.72 13.10
N LEU A 131 -7.41 16.07 12.32
CA LEU A 131 -7.36 14.65 12.04
C LEU A 131 -7.09 14.42 10.55
N SER A 132 -6.39 13.33 10.23
CA SER A 132 -6.16 12.91 8.85
C SER A 132 -6.48 11.42 8.69
N LEU A 133 -6.76 11.04 7.45
CA LEU A 133 -6.95 9.68 7.02
C LEU A 133 -5.77 9.28 6.13
N HIS A 134 -5.05 8.25 6.54
CA HIS A 134 -3.99 7.60 5.75
C HIS A 134 -4.57 6.32 5.14
N LEU A 135 -4.42 6.13 3.83
CA LEU A 135 -5.00 4.99 3.10
C LEU A 135 -3.92 4.10 2.43
N GLY A 136 -2.64 4.32 2.73
CA GLY A 136 -1.54 3.67 2.02
C GLY A 136 -1.55 4.01 0.53
N ARG A 137 -1.23 3.03 -0.33
CA ARG A 137 -1.20 3.20 -1.78
C ARG A 137 -2.44 2.59 -2.40
N ILE A 138 -3.13 3.41 -3.18
CA ILE A 138 -4.27 3.01 -3.99
C ILE A 138 -3.81 2.90 -5.44
N THR A 139 -4.41 1.97 -6.19
CA THR A 139 -3.92 1.50 -7.50
C THR A 139 -3.56 2.53 -8.54
N ASP A 140 -4.26 3.66 -8.62
CA ASP A 140 -3.76 4.81 -9.40
C ASP A 140 -4.46 6.08 -8.92
N ARG A 141 -5.79 6.09 -8.95
CA ARG A 141 -6.60 7.27 -8.68
C ARG A 141 -7.68 6.95 -7.69
N ASP A 142 -8.08 7.95 -6.93
CA ASP A 142 -9.06 7.79 -5.89
C ASP A 142 -9.71 9.11 -5.49
N ILE A 143 -11.03 9.09 -5.31
CA ILE A 143 -11.77 10.13 -4.59
C ILE A 143 -12.24 9.53 -3.29
N VAL A 144 -12.01 10.24 -2.19
CA VAL A 144 -12.38 9.80 -0.86
C VAL A 144 -13.43 10.72 -0.29
N TYR A 145 -14.51 10.12 0.18
CA TYR A 145 -15.61 10.78 0.83
C TYR A 145 -15.72 10.31 2.27
N LEU A 146 -16.01 11.25 3.16
CA LEU A 146 -16.34 10.98 4.56
C LEU A 146 -17.71 11.59 4.84
N ASN A 147 -18.64 10.78 5.32
CA ASN A 147 -20.02 11.19 5.60
C ASN A 147 -20.68 11.94 4.42
N GLY A 148 -20.36 11.52 3.20
CA GLY A 148 -20.93 12.05 1.96
C GLY A 148 -20.23 13.30 1.41
N GLN A 149 -19.28 13.89 2.15
CA GLN A 149 -18.47 15.01 1.69
C GLN A 149 -17.10 14.53 1.22
N GLU A 150 -16.62 15.07 0.11
CA GLU A 150 -15.27 14.78 -0.38
C GLU A 150 -14.21 15.39 0.55
N ILE A 151 -13.24 14.57 0.97
CA ILE A 151 -12.11 15.01 1.80
C ILE A 151 -10.80 15.04 1.02
N GLY A 152 -10.74 14.39 -0.14
CA GLY A 152 -9.55 14.40 -0.97
C GLY A 152 -9.69 13.59 -2.24
N ARG A 153 -8.82 13.90 -3.20
CA ARG A 153 -8.70 13.17 -4.46
C ARG A 153 -7.25 13.12 -4.93
N THR A 154 -6.91 12.07 -5.67
CA THR A 154 -5.63 11.96 -6.36
C THR A 154 -5.82 11.53 -7.81
N GLY A 155 -5.13 12.24 -8.71
CA GLY A 155 -5.13 11.99 -10.15
C GLY A 155 -6.32 12.61 -10.89
N GLN A 156 -6.28 12.50 -12.22
CA GLN A 156 -7.35 12.93 -13.12
C GLN A 156 -8.09 11.70 -13.67
N TRP A 157 -9.42 11.68 -13.63
CA TRP A 157 -10.23 10.50 -14.03
C TRP A 157 -10.22 10.24 -15.54
N ASP A 158 -10.14 11.29 -16.35
CA ASP A 158 -10.37 11.20 -17.80
C ASP A 158 -9.12 10.86 -18.62
N THR A 159 -7.96 10.69 -17.97
CA THR A 159 -6.71 10.33 -18.66
C THR A 159 -6.49 8.82 -18.69
N LYS A 160 -5.71 8.33 -19.66
CA LYS A 160 -5.27 6.93 -19.73
C LYS A 160 -3.84 6.72 -19.25
N ILE A 161 -3.21 7.76 -18.70
CA ILE A 161 -1.82 7.72 -18.25
C ILE A 161 -1.78 7.40 -16.75
N PRO A 162 -0.87 6.53 -16.28
CA PRO A 162 -0.68 6.32 -14.85
C PRO A 162 -0.22 7.60 -14.16
N GLN A 163 -0.76 7.91 -12.98
CA GLN A 163 -0.48 9.15 -12.27
C GLN A 163 0.04 8.98 -10.85
N ALA A 164 -0.40 7.97 -10.10
CA ALA A 164 -0.10 7.93 -8.67
C ALA A 164 -0.13 6.53 -8.02
N TYR A 165 0.08 5.46 -8.79
CA TYR A 165 0.05 4.09 -8.27
C TYR A 165 1.10 3.76 -7.18
N ASP A 166 2.22 4.47 -7.11
CA ASP A 166 3.25 4.30 -6.07
C ASP A 166 3.30 5.48 -5.07
N LYS A 167 2.30 6.35 -5.10
CA LYS A 167 2.14 7.45 -4.14
C LYS A 167 1.32 6.97 -2.93
N ASP A 168 1.70 7.39 -1.73
CA ASP A 168 0.88 7.18 -0.53
C ASP A 168 -0.23 8.23 -0.44
N ARG A 169 -1.38 7.86 0.14
CA ARG A 169 -2.58 8.70 0.27
C ARG A 169 -2.77 9.12 1.72
N ILE A 170 -2.62 10.42 1.96
CA ILE A 170 -2.97 11.05 3.23
C ILE A 170 -3.87 12.23 2.90
N TYR A 171 -5.05 12.24 3.49
CA TYR A 171 -6.04 13.31 3.32
C TYR A 171 -6.38 13.89 4.69
N ASP A 172 -6.19 15.20 4.83
CA ASP A 172 -6.63 15.91 6.02
C ASP A 172 -8.16 15.95 6.05
N ILE A 173 -8.75 15.74 7.22
CA ILE A 173 -10.19 15.72 7.39
C ILE A 173 -10.64 17.14 7.75
N PRO A 174 -11.45 17.80 6.90
CA PRO A 174 -12.00 19.12 7.22
C PRO A 174 -12.80 19.11 8.53
N GLU A 175 -12.76 20.23 9.25
CA GLU A 175 -13.54 20.40 10.47
C GLU A 175 -15.04 20.27 10.21
N GLY A 176 -15.75 19.64 11.16
CA GLY A 176 -17.21 19.52 11.13
C GLY A 176 -17.76 18.35 10.31
N ILE A 177 -16.93 17.62 9.56
CA ILE A 177 -17.38 16.44 8.80
C ILE A 177 -17.55 15.21 9.70
N LEU A 178 -16.64 15.03 10.68
CA LEU A 178 -16.69 13.89 11.61
C LEU A 178 -17.84 14.02 12.60
N ARG A 179 -18.54 12.91 12.80
CA ARG A 179 -19.63 12.78 13.77
C ARG A 179 -19.09 12.10 15.03
N TYR A 180 -18.96 12.85 16.11
CA TYR A 180 -18.49 12.35 17.40
C TYR A 180 -19.59 11.58 18.13
N LYS A 181 -19.21 10.52 18.86
CA LYS A 181 -20.13 9.60 19.56
C LYS A 181 -21.21 9.04 18.61
N ALA A 182 -20.82 8.78 17.37
CA ALA A 182 -21.72 8.37 16.30
C ALA A 182 -20.96 7.60 15.20
N ASP A 183 -21.74 6.94 14.34
CA ASP A 183 -21.23 6.25 13.15
C ASP A 183 -20.79 7.23 12.06
N ASN A 184 -19.67 6.89 11.44
CA ASN A 184 -19.06 7.58 10.32
C ASN A 184 -18.84 6.58 9.18
N VAL A 185 -18.92 7.09 7.95
CA VAL A 185 -18.80 6.30 6.73
C VAL A 185 -17.71 6.88 5.84
N ILE A 186 -16.75 6.04 5.49
CA ILE A 186 -15.76 6.31 4.46
C ILE A 186 -16.20 5.62 3.19
N LEU A 187 -16.22 6.35 2.08
CA LEU A 187 -16.38 5.80 0.74
C LEU A 187 -15.15 6.16 -0.09
N ILE A 188 -14.57 5.18 -0.77
CA ILE A 188 -13.44 5.37 -1.67
C ILE A 188 -13.88 4.96 -3.06
N HIS A 189 -13.80 5.87 -4.02
CA HIS A 189 -13.96 5.54 -5.43
C HIS A 189 -12.58 5.46 -6.07
N ALA A 190 -12.09 4.24 -6.25
CA ALA A 190 -10.77 3.99 -6.81
C ALA A 190 -10.87 3.60 -8.29
N GLN A 191 -9.90 4.07 -9.09
CA GLN A 191 -9.71 3.67 -10.48
C GLN A 191 -8.29 3.11 -10.63
N THR A 192 -8.18 2.01 -11.38
CA THR A 192 -6.90 1.39 -11.72
C THR A 192 -6.59 1.58 -13.20
N ILE A 193 -5.30 1.60 -13.53
CA ILE A 193 -4.82 1.39 -14.90
C ILE A 193 -4.34 -0.05 -15.11
N PHE A 194 -4.14 -0.79 -14.03
CA PHE A 194 -3.69 -2.18 -14.05
C PHE A 194 -4.89 -3.09 -13.85
N LYS A 195 -5.35 -3.74 -14.93
CA LYS A 195 -6.55 -4.60 -14.88
C LYS A 195 -6.44 -5.79 -13.90
N SER A 196 -5.23 -6.13 -13.48
CA SER A 196 -4.98 -7.22 -12.55
C SER A 196 -5.10 -6.82 -11.08
N GLU A 197 -5.12 -5.53 -10.75
CA GLU A 197 -5.10 -5.03 -9.37
C GLU A 197 -6.02 -3.83 -9.20
N ILE A 198 -6.84 -3.83 -8.14
CA ILE A 198 -7.72 -2.70 -7.84
C ILE A 198 -7.92 -2.54 -6.32
N GLY A 199 -8.08 -1.28 -5.88
CA GLY A 199 -8.26 -0.91 -4.47
C GLY A 199 -6.98 -0.45 -3.75
N PRO A 200 -6.99 -0.36 -2.40
CA PRO A 200 -5.80 -0.06 -1.61
C PRO A 200 -4.90 -1.31 -1.49
N VAL A 201 -3.83 -1.35 -2.27
CA VAL A 201 -3.04 -2.58 -2.49
C VAL A 201 -1.91 -2.74 -1.47
N THR A 202 -1.33 -1.63 -0.99
CA THR A 202 -0.22 -1.68 -0.03
C THR A 202 -0.32 -0.56 1.01
N GLY A 203 0.35 -0.74 2.14
CA GLY A 203 0.29 0.21 3.26
C GLY A 203 -0.79 -0.13 4.27
N VAL A 204 -1.05 0.79 5.18
CA VAL A 204 -2.05 0.62 6.25
C VAL A 204 -3.07 1.74 6.15
N THR A 205 -4.34 1.41 6.38
CA THR A 205 -5.41 2.38 6.48
C THR A 205 -5.55 2.78 7.93
N GLU A 206 -5.42 4.07 8.22
CA GLU A 206 -5.33 4.59 9.58
C GLU A 206 -5.99 5.96 9.70
N ILE A 207 -6.59 6.24 10.86
CA ILE A 207 -7.12 7.56 11.22
C ILE A 207 -6.50 8.03 12.53
N GLY A 208 -6.22 9.33 12.65
CA GLY A 208 -5.63 9.89 13.85
C GLY A 208 -5.20 11.34 13.68
N PRO A 209 -4.50 11.92 14.67
CA PRO A 209 -4.03 13.30 14.62
C PRO A 209 -3.14 13.56 13.42
N SER A 210 -3.44 14.62 12.66
CA SER A 210 -2.73 14.99 11.44
C SER A 210 -1.22 15.12 11.67
N SER A 211 -0.83 15.80 12.75
CA SER A 211 0.59 15.99 13.09
C SER A 211 1.35 14.67 13.26
N ARG A 212 0.69 13.63 13.80
CA ARG A 212 1.29 12.31 14.00
C ARG A 212 1.34 11.49 12.72
N ILE A 213 0.27 11.52 11.92
CA ILE A 213 0.22 10.81 10.64
C ILE A 213 1.28 11.36 9.69
N TRP A 214 1.34 12.69 9.54
CA TRP A 214 2.36 13.34 8.73
C TRP A 214 3.77 13.11 9.28
N ALA A 215 4.00 13.25 10.60
CA ALA A 215 5.30 12.93 11.18
C ALA A 215 5.73 11.48 10.93
N LYS A 216 4.80 10.51 11.03
CA LYS A 216 5.07 9.10 10.69
C LYS A 216 5.44 8.93 9.22
N HIS A 217 4.72 9.61 8.32
CA HIS A 217 5.00 9.60 6.88
C HIS A 217 6.40 10.16 6.56
N TYR A 218 6.74 11.33 7.11
CA TYR A 218 8.02 12.00 6.91
C TYR A 218 9.20 11.26 7.55
N ASN A 219 9.00 10.70 8.75
CA ASN A 219 10.07 10.00 9.47
C ASN A 219 10.58 8.78 8.72
N ARG A 220 9.73 8.09 7.97
CA ARG A 220 10.15 6.99 7.10
C ARG A 220 11.09 7.47 5.98
N ASN A 221 10.86 8.67 5.46
CA ASN A 221 11.66 9.23 4.37
C ASN A 221 13.01 9.80 4.84
N TYR A 222 13.16 10.24 6.11
CA TYR A 222 14.41 10.85 6.58
C TYR A 222 15.63 9.92 6.52
N ILE A 223 15.45 8.64 6.85
CA ILE A 223 16.53 7.65 6.78
C ILE A 223 16.99 7.50 5.32
N GLU A 224 16.05 7.43 4.38
CA GLU A 224 16.34 7.35 2.95
C GLU A 224 17.11 8.58 2.46
N VAL A 225 16.69 9.77 2.86
CA VAL A 225 17.39 11.03 2.52
C VAL A 225 18.79 11.10 3.12
N LEU A 226 18.97 10.64 4.36
CA LEU A 226 20.29 10.59 5.00
C LEU A 226 21.26 9.71 4.21
N PHE A 227 20.82 8.50 3.81
CA PHE A 227 21.62 7.64 2.95
C PHE A 227 21.89 8.26 1.58
N LEU A 228 20.90 8.94 0.97
CA LEU A 228 21.10 9.66 -0.30
C LEU A 228 22.17 10.75 -0.18
N MET A 229 22.17 11.54 0.91
CA MET A 229 23.21 12.55 1.14
C MET A 229 24.60 11.93 1.32
N LEU A 230 24.70 10.82 2.06
CA LEU A 230 25.95 10.10 2.24
C LEU A 230 26.48 9.58 0.91
N TYR A 231 25.63 8.93 0.11
CA TYR A 231 26.01 8.45 -1.21
C TYR A 231 26.39 9.60 -2.15
N ALA A 232 25.71 10.75 -2.06
CA ALA A 232 26.06 11.93 -2.85
C ALA A 232 27.45 12.46 -2.53
N ALA A 233 27.85 12.47 -1.25
CA ALA A 233 29.20 12.82 -0.85
C ALA A 233 30.25 11.84 -1.42
N VAL A 234 29.96 10.53 -1.37
CA VAL A 234 30.82 9.49 -1.96
C VAL A 234 30.94 9.66 -3.47
N ALA A 235 29.81 9.82 -4.18
CA ALA A 235 29.80 10.04 -5.62
C ALA A 235 30.60 11.29 -6.00
N GLY A 236 30.38 12.40 -5.30
CA GLY A 236 31.12 13.64 -5.49
C GLY A 236 32.62 13.48 -5.27
N TYR A 237 33.03 12.75 -4.23
CA TYR A 237 34.44 12.48 -3.94
C TYR A 237 35.12 11.69 -5.06
N PHE A 238 34.51 10.60 -5.55
CA PHE A 238 35.10 9.78 -6.61
C PHE A 238 35.11 10.48 -7.97
N LEU A 239 34.07 11.25 -8.28
CA LEU A 239 34.05 12.09 -9.49
C LEU A 239 35.12 13.19 -9.41
N PHE A 240 35.30 13.82 -8.25
CA PHE A 240 36.38 14.78 -8.03
C PHE A 240 37.76 14.14 -8.17
N LEU A 241 37.97 12.95 -7.59
CA LEU A 241 39.22 12.20 -7.76
C LEU A 241 39.49 11.89 -9.23
N PHE A 242 38.47 11.53 -10.01
CA PHE A 242 38.62 11.30 -11.43
C PHE A 242 39.05 12.57 -12.19
N ILE A 243 38.41 13.71 -11.92
CA ILE A 243 38.79 15.00 -12.53
C ILE A 243 40.26 15.32 -12.23
N ARG A 244 40.72 15.03 -11.01
CA ARG A 244 42.12 15.24 -10.61
C ARG A 244 43.08 14.17 -11.15
N GLN A 245 42.61 12.95 -11.34
CA GLN A 245 43.40 11.78 -11.75
C GLN A 245 42.74 11.11 -12.96
N LEU A 246 42.77 11.78 -14.11
CA LEU A 246 42.10 11.34 -15.35
C LEU A 246 42.55 9.96 -15.87
N LYS A 247 43.65 9.41 -15.34
CA LYS A 247 44.14 8.06 -15.67
C LYS A 247 43.36 6.94 -14.97
N SER A 248 42.76 7.24 -13.81
CA SER A 248 42.02 6.28 -12.97
C SER A 248 40.55 6.21 -13.38
N LYS A 249 40.28 5.51 -14.48
CA LYS A 249 38.91 5.35 -15.03
C LYS A 249 37.96 4.63 -14.06
N GLU A 250 38.50 3.84 -13.15
CA GLU A 250 37.78 3.18 -12.06
C GLU A 250 37.01 4.19 -11.20
N ASN A 251 37.60 5.35 -10.92
CA ASN A 251 36.96 6.40 -10.12
C ASN A 251 35.78 7.03 -10.86
N LEU A 252 35.87 7.18 -12.19
CA LEU A 252 34.74 7.64 -13.01
C LEU A 252 33.59 6.65 -12.98
N PHE A 253 33.86 5.38 -13.28
CA PHE A 253 32.81 4.36 -13.35
C PHE A 253 32.16 4.13 -11.99
N PHE A 254 32.94 4.17 -10.91
CA PHE A 254 32.39 4.11 -9.55
C PHE A 254 31.54 5.34 -9.22
N GLY A 255 32.04 6.55 -9.49
CA GLY A 255 31.29 7.79 -9.24
C GLY A 255 29.98 7.87 -10.02
N VAL A 256 29.99 7.50 -11.31
CA VAL A 256 28.78 7.42 -12.16
C VAL A 256 27.83 6.33 -11.65
N PHE A 257 28.35 5.16 -11.26
CA PHE A 257 27.55 4.09 -10.66
C PHE A 257 26.84 4.57 -9.40
N THR A 258 27.56 5.23 -8.48
CA THR A 258 26.96 5.77 -7.25
C THR A 258 25.95 6.88 -7.57
N MET A 259 26.22 7.74 -8.56
CA MET A 259 25.27 8.77 -9.01
C MET A 259 23.96 8.16 -9.55
N LEU A 260 24.06 7.11 -10.37
CA LEU A 260 22.88 6.40 -10.88
C LEU A 260 22.11 5.72 -9.75
N LEU A 261 22.80 5.17 -8.75
CA LEU A 261 22.16 4.62 -7.55
C LEU A 261 21.39 5.70 -6.78
N ILE A 262 21.95 6.90 -6.60
CA ILE A 262 21.27 8.02 -5.94
C ILE A 262 20.02 8.41 -6.72
N ILE A 263 20.10 8.56 -8.04
CA ILE A 263 18.95 8.91 -8.89
C ILE A 263 17.86 7.84 -8.76
N TYR A 264 18.23 6.57 -8.85
CA TYR A 264 17.31 5.45 -8.69
C TYR A 264 16.62 5.49 -7.32
N GLN A 265 17.40 5.60 -6.24
CA GLN A 265 16.88 5.63 -4.89
C GLN A 265 15.97 6.84 -4.66
N PHE A 266 16.33 8.03 -5.17
CA PHE A 266 15.48 9.22 -5.11
C PHE A 266 14.13 9.00 -5.81
N CYS A 267 14.13 8.40 -7.02
CA CYS A 267 12.90 8.10 -7.76
C CYS A 267 11.96 7.15 -7.01
N ARG A 268 12.47 6.37 -6.04
CA ARG A 268 11.68 5.45 -5.20
C ARG A 268 11.03 6.14 -4.01
N THR A 269 11.55 7.28 -3.56
CA THR A 269 11.03 8.03 -2.40
C THR A 269 9.64 8.62 -2.65
N GLN A 270 8.94 9.02 -1.59
CA GLN A 270 7.68 9.76 -1.69
C GLN A 270 7.89 11.27 -1.87
N ILE A 271 9.05 11.80 -1.44
CA ILE A 271 9.41 13.22 -1.48
C ILE A 271 9.30 13.81 -2.89
N LYS A 272 9.51 12.99 -3.94
CA LYS A 272 9.34 13.39 -5.34
C LYS A 272 7.98 14.06 -5.61
N TYR A 273 6.91 13.62 -4.93
CA TYR A 273 5.58 14.21 -5.10
C TYR A 273 5.41 15.57 -4.43
N GLU A 274 6.15 15.83 -3.37
CA GLU A 274 6.13 17.11 -2.67
C GLU A 274 6.89 18.18 -3.43
N LEU A 275 7.92 17.77 -4.17
CA LEU A 275 8.64 18.61 -5.12
C LEU A 275 7.86 18.84 -6.42
N GLY A 276 6.66 18.26 -6.56
CA GLY A 276 5.79 18.45 -7.72
C GLY A 276 6.19 17.62 -8.95
N PHE A 277 7.00 16.57 -8.80
CA PHE A 277 7.34 15.71 -9.93
C PHE A 277 6.22 14.73 -10.25
N ASP A 278 5.91 14.63 -11.55
CA ASP A 278 4.97 13.64 -12.06
C ASP A 278 5.53 12.23 -11.98
N LEU A 279 4.64 11.26 -11.70
CA LEU A 279 4.96 9.85 -11.67
C LEU A 279 5.68 9.38 -12.94
N LEU A 280 5.16 9.72 -14.11
CA LEU A 280 5.69 9.21 -15.37
C LEU A 280 7.13 9.67 -15.62
N THR A 281 7.42 10.93 -15.31
CA THR A 281 8.77 11.50 -15.42
C THR A 281 9.73 10.78 -14.48
N MET A 282 9.31 10.54 -13.24
CA MET A 282 10.11 9.81 -12.25
C MET A 282 10.34 8.36 -12.64
N LYS A 283 9.34 7.67 -13.21
CA LYS A 283 9.50 6.28 -13.68
C LYS A 283 10.43 6.17 -14.88
N ARG A 284 10.38 7.13 -15.80
CA ARG A 284 11.34 7.19 -16.92
C ARG A 284 12.77 7.37 -16.41
N ALA A 285 12.98 8.26 -15.44
CA ALA A 285 14.28 8.45 -14.80
C ALA A 285 14.74 7.19 -14.03
N GLU A 286 13.83 6.53 -13.31
CA GLU A 286 14.09 5.27 -12.59
C GLU A 286 14.59 4.17 -13.55
N TYR A 287 13.89 3.94 -14.66
CA TYR A 287 14.28 2.92 -15.63
C TYR A 287 15.54 3.29 -16.42
N PHE A 288 15.74 4.57 -16.74
CA PHE A 288 16.98 5.04 -17.34
C PHE A 288 18.17 4.78 -16.41
N ALA A 289 18.03 5.16 -15.13
CA ALA A 289 19.05 4.90 -14.13
C ALA A 289 19.35 3.41 -14.00
N LEU A 290 18.33 2.55 -13.91
CA LEU A 290 18.49 1.09 -13.83
C LEU A 290 19.18 0.49 -15.06
N PHE A 291 18.83 0.95 -16.27
CA PHE A 291 19.46 0.46 -17.49
C PHE A 291 20.97 0.73 -17.45
N PHE A 292 21.36 1.97 -17.17
CA PHE A 292 22.79 2.36 -17.12
C PHE A 292 23.51 1.86 -15.87
N PHE A 293 22.79 1.54 -14.80
CA PHE A 293 23.35 1.03 -13.55
C PHE A 293 24.18 -0.24 -13.79
N PHE A 294 23.63 -1.21 -14.54
CA PHE A 294 24.34 -2.45 -14.85
C PHE A 294 25.57 -2.23 -15.72
N PHE A 295 25.49 -1.34 -16.72
CA PHE A 295 26.65 -1.00 -17.55
C PHE A 295 27.76 -0.34 -16.71
N SER A 296 27.42 0.66 -15.89
CA SER A 296 28.40 1.35 -15.05
C SER A 296 29.06 0.40 -14.05
N PHE A 297 28.27 -0.51 -13.45
CA PHE A 297 28.79 -1.52 -12.53
C PHE A 297 29.75 -2.50 -13.23
N TYR A 298 29.38 -2.99 -14.42
CA TYR A 298 30.24 -3.86 -15.22
C TYR A 298 31.57 -3.19 -15.57
N PHE A 299 31.54 -1.96 -16.08
CA PHE A 299 32.76 -1.22 -16.42
C PHE A 299 33.60 -0.89 -15.20
N PHE A 300 32.97 -0.60 -14.06
CA PHE A 300 33.67 -0.44 -12.79
C PHE A 300 34.46 -1.70 -12.42
N LEU A 301 33.80 -2.87 -12.35
CA LEU A 301 34.49 -4.13 -12.01
C LEU A 301 35.63 -4.43 -12.98
N ARG A 302 35.39 -4.22 -14.29
CA ARG A 302 36.42 -4.45 -15.30
C ARG A 302 37.64 -3.56 -15.11
N SER A 303 37.42 -2.26 -14.88
CA SER A 303 38.49 -1.28 -14.67
C SER A 303 39.22 -1.54 -13.37
N PHE A 304 38.50 -1.88 -12.30
CA PHE A 304 39.04 -2.13 -10.97
C PHE A 304 39.94 -3.37 -10.93
N PHE A 305 39.55 -4.46 -11.60
CA PHE A 305 40.33 -5.70 -11.67
C PHE A 305 41.31 -5.77 -12.85
N GLY A 306 41.39 -4.74 -13.70
CA GLY A 306 42.33 -4.71 -14.84
C GLY A 306 42.07 -5.78 -15.90
N LEU A 307 40.82 -6.17 -16.12
CA LEU A 307 40.47 -7.31 -16.97
C LEU A 307 40.59 -6.98 -18.48
N PRO A 308 41.18 -7.87 -19.30
CA PRO A 308 41.47 -7.60 -20.72
C PRO A 308 40.19 -7.43 -21.55
N VAL A 309 40.21 -6.52 -22.53
CA VAL A 309 39.04 -6.10 -23.33
C VAL A 309 38.38 -7.24 -24.13
N ASN A 310 39.14 -8.27 -24.49
CA ASN A 310 38.69 -9.34 -25.39
C ASN A 310 38.05 -10.56 -24.71
N LYS A 311 37.90 -10.58 -23.38
CA LYS A 311 37.21 -11.67 -22.68
C LYS A 311 35.86 -11.19 -22.13
N ILE A 312 34.77 -11.81 -22.58
CA ILE A 312 33.46 -11.66 -21.94
C ILE A 312 33.48 -12.54 -20.69
N ILE A 313 33.23 -11.94 -19.53
CA ILE A 313 33.08 -12.66 -18.27
C ILE A 313 31.59 -12.76 -18.01
N LEU A 314 31.05 -13.98 -18.09
CA LEU A 314 29.73 -14.29 -17.55
C LEU A 314 29.90 -14.57 -16.06
N PHE A 315 29.24 -13.76 -15.24
CA PHE A 315 28.99 -14.03 -13.83
C PHE A 315 27.61 -14.66 -13.69
#